data_AF-A0A6C0F267-F1
#
_entry.id   AF-A0A6C0F267-F1
#
_cell.length_a   1.000
_cell.length_b   1.000
_cell.length_c   1.000
_cell.angle_alpha   90.00
_cell.angle_beta   90.00
_cell.angle_gamma   90.00
#
_symmetry.space_group_name_H-M   'P 1'
#
loop_
_entity.id
_entity.type
_entity.pdbx_description
1 polymer ?
#
loop_
_entity_poly.entity_id
_entity_poly.type
_entity_poly.pdbx_seq_one_letter_code
_entity_poly.pdbx_strand_id
1 'polypeptide(L)'
;MAKRTRRLRKKGGMFGNCFGRCKRRSVQAVNDASRALTGQPLSYVSKEDEELLTQEDGQRAARAKLEHEKQLAAARKLKEQTEAQAKAAKDERERAERAEAEATAALAKAKEDAAAEKQRQESEARKAREALQAEATVHEREAAKYEREEAAARAKLPKAEENLSKSAKEDKEGFERVLKEIKRAIMSAKGEKTKHANAAEGTRKKLQGGRRSTRRRKTRRRR
;
A
#
# COMPACT_ATOMS: atom_id res chain seq x y z
N MET A 1 28.10 -44.87 -47.11
CA MET A 1 28.27 -44.34 -48.48
C MET A 1 29.06 -43.03 -48.61
N ALA A 2 29.44 -42.34 -47.53
CA ALA A 2 30.27 -41.11 -47.57
C ALA A 2 31.80 -41.32 -47.77
N LYS A 3 32.28 -42.57 -47.88
CA LYS A 3 33.72 -42.88 -48.05
C LYS A 3 34.18 -42.98 -49.52
N ARG A 4 33.26 -42.98 -50.50
CA ARG A 4 33.56 -43.15 -51.94
C ARG A 4 33.73 -41.83 -52.72
N THR A 5 33.25 -40.70 -52.20
CA THR A 5 33.35 -39.37 -52.86
C THR A 5 34.60 -38.57 -52.48
N ARG A 6 35.35 -38.99 -51.44
CA ARG A 6 36.60 -38.33 -51.04
C ARG A 6 37.80 -38.71 -51.92
N ARG A 7 37.75 -39.87 -52.62
CA ARG A 7 38.85 -40.33 -53.50
C ARG A 7 38.81 -39.75 -54.92
N LEU A 8 37.70 -39.17 -55.36
CA LEU A 8 37.60 -38.52 -56.67
C LEU A 8 38.09 -37.06 -56.66
N ARG A 9 38.09 -36.36 -55.51
CA ARG A 9 38.64 -35.00 -55.41
C ARG A 9 40.18 -34.93 -55.39
N LYS A 10 40.90 -36.05 -55.22
CA LYS A 10 42.37 -36.09 -55.25
C LYS A 10 42.98 -36.22 -56.65
N LYS A 11 42.17 -36.50 -57.68
CA LYS A 11 42.63 -36.68 -59.08
C LYS A 11 42.08 -35.64 -60.06
N GLY A 12 41.55 -34.52 -59.57
CA GLY A 12 40.87 -33.50 -60.39
C GLY A 12 41.61 -32.15 -60.48
N GLY A 13 42.94 -32.12 -60.44
CA GLY A 13 43.69 -30.86 -60.48
C GLY A 13 45.05 -30.88 -61.18
N MET A 14 45.42 -31.99 -61.83
CA MET A 14 46.75 -32.11 -62.46
C MET A 14 46.91 -31.29 -63.74
N PHE A 15 45.83 -30.87 -64.40
CA PHE A 15 45.92 -30.11 -65.66
C PHE A 15 45.59 -28.62 -65.55
N GLY A 16 45.06 -28.14 -64.42
CA GLY A 16 44.85 -26.70 -64.17
C GLY A 16 46.05 -25.99 -63.53
N ASN A 17 46.92 -26.73 -62.84
CA ASN A 17 48.07 -26.17 -62.11
C ASN A 17 49.39 -26.23 -62.90
N CYS A 18 49.48 -27.04 -63.97
CA CYS A 18 50.71 -27.15 -64.77
C CYS A 18 50.90 -25.96 -65.72
N PHE A 19 49.86 -25.46 -66.40
CA PHE A 19 50.00 -24.26 -67.25
C PHE A 19 50.33 -22.99 -66.44
N GLY A 20 49.70 -22.81 -65.27
CA GLY A 20 49.99 -21.67 -64.39
C GLY A 20 51.35 -21.76 -63.66
N ARG A 21 51.76 -22.95 -63.20
CA ARG A 21 53.06 -23.12 -62.50
C ARG A 21 54.26 -23.15 -63.45
N CYS A 22 54.12 -23.68 -64.67
CA CYS A 22 55.20 -23.63 -65.66
C CYS A 22 55.45 -22.19 -66.12
N LYS A 23 54.40 -21.39 -66.39
CA LYS A 23 54.52 -19.95 -66.64
C LYS A 23 55.16 -19.19 -65.47
N ARG A 24 54.73 -19.46 -64.23
CA ARG A 24 55.31 -18.78 -63.04
C ARG A 24 56.77 -19.15 -62.79
N ARG A 25 57.17 -20.40 -63.02
CA ARG A 25 58.58 -20.82 -62.89
C ARG A 25 59.47 -20.23 -63.98
N SER A 26 58.99 -20.10 -65.22
CA SER A 26 59.75 -19.43 -66.28
C SER A 26 59.88 -17.92 -66.01
N VAL A 27 58.83 -17.29 -65.49
CA VAL A 27 58.86 -15.86 -65.10
C VAL A 27 59.81 -15.63 -63.91
N GLN A 28 59.79 -16.50 -62.89
CA GLN A 28 60.76 -16.43 -61.79
C GLN A 28 62.20 -16.63 -62.27
N ALA A 29 62.44 -17.60 -63.15
CA ALA A 29 63.78 -17.83 -63.71
C ALA A 29 64.29 -16.63 -64.54
N VAL A 30 63.41 -15.96 -65.30
CA VAL A 30 63.75 -14.74 -66.04
C VAL A 30 64.04 -13.58 -65.08
N ASN A 31 63.25 -13.41 -64.01
CA ASN A 31 63.47 -12.37 -63.01
C ASN A 31 64.77 -12.57 -62.23
N ASP A 32 65.07 -13.81 -61.86
CA ASP A 32 66.29 -14.17 -61.14
C ASP A 32 67.52 -14.00 -62.04
N ALA A 33 67.42 -14.35 -63.33
CA ALA A 33 68.49 -14.13 -64.32
C ALA A 33 68.71 -12.63 -64.61
N SER A 34 67.64 -11.85 -64.78
CA SER A 34 67.75 -10.40 -64.93
C SER A 34 68.32 -9.73 -63.70
N ARG A 35 67.93 -10.15 -62.48
CA ARG A 35 68.47 -9.61 -61.23
C ARG A 35 69.96 -9.92 -61.05
N ALA A 36 70.40 -11.10 -61.47
CA ALA A 36 71.81 -11.47 -61.49
C ALA A 36 72.64 -10.63 -62.49
N LEU A 37 72.03 -10.18 -63.59
CA LEU A 37 72.69 -9.39 -64.64
C LEU A 37 72.65 -7.87 -64.38
N THR A 38 71.56 -7.33 -63.81
CA THR A 38 71.35 -5.88 -63.65
C THR A 38 71.45 -5.40 -62.20
N GLY A 39 71.48 -6.31 -61.21
CA GLY A 39 71.53 -5.98 -59.79
C GLY A 39 70.23 -5.40 -59.20
N GLN A 40 69.20 -5.16 -60.02
CA GLN A 40 67.90 -4.64 -59.60
C GLN A 40 66.82 -5.71 -59.71
N PRO A 41 65.87 -5.80 -58.75
CA PRO A 41 64.76 -6.75 -58.83
C PRO A 41 63.78 -6.32 -59.93
N LEU A 42 63.85 -6.96 -61.08
CA LEU A 42 62.81 -6.86 -62.11
C LEU A 42 61.74 -7.92 -61.81
N SER A 43 60.53 -7.48 -61.51
CA SER A 43 59.35 -8.35 -61.47
C SER A 43 58.71 -8.34 -62.86
N TYR A 44 59.03 -9.31 -63.71
CA TYR A 44 58.29 -9.56 -64.95
C TYR A 44 56.91 -10.12 -64.59
N VAL A 45 56.01 -9.26 -64.17
CA VAL A 45 54.60 -9.61 -64.07
C VAL A 45 54.07 -9.47 -65.51
N SER A 46 53.46 -10.50 -66.08
CA SER A 46 52.79 -10.32 -67.37
C SER A 46 51.74 -9.22 -67.19
N LYS A 47 51.51 -8.39 -68.22
CA LYS A 47 50.46 -7.34 -68.15
C LYS A 47 49.12 -7.91 -67.67
N GLU A 48 48.81 -9.16 -68.04
CA GLU A 48 47.65 -9.92 -67.55
C GLU A 48 47.65 -10.17 -66.02
N ASP A 49 48.80 -10.50 -65.42
CA ASP A 49 48.91 -10.77 -63.97
C ASP A 49 48.93 -9.45 -63.15
N GLU A 50 49.44 -8.35 -63.70
CA GLU A 50 49.40 -7.01 -63.09
C GLU A 50 47.98 -6.43 -63.10
N GLU A 51 47.24 -6.62 -64.20
CA GLU A 51 45.83 -6.28 -64.32
C GLU A 51 44.94 -7.12 -63.37
N LEU A 52 45.25 -8.41 -63.18
CA LEU A 52 44.51 -9.26 -62.24
C LEU A 52 44.78 -8.89 -60.77
N LEU A 53 46.02 -8.57 -60.40
CA LEU A 53 46.36 -8.15 -59.03
C LEU A 53 45.72 -6.80 -58.65
N THR A 54 45.72 -5.84 -59.57
CA THR A 54 45.07 -4.53 -59.34
C THR A 54 43.55 -4.65 -59.23
N GLN A 55 42.92 -5.58 -59.95
CA GLN A 55 41.51 -5.91 -59.77
C GLN A 55 41.21 -6.61 -58.45
N GLU A 56 42.05 -7.55 -58.01
CA GLU A 56 41.89 -8.22 -56.71
C GLU A 56 42.08 -7.25 -55.53
N ASP A 57 43.05 -6.35 -55.60
CA ASP A 57 43.28 -5.34 -54.57
C ASP A 57 42.17 -4.28 -54.56
N GLY A 58 41.64 -3.91 -55.74
CA GLY A 58 40.44 -3.08 -55.86
C GLY A 58 39.20 -3.74 -55.21
N GLN A 59 39.03 -5.05 -55.40
CA GLN A 59 37.95 -5.81 -54.77
C GLN A 59 38.14 -5.96 -53.25
N ARG A 60 39.37 -6.11 -52.76
CA ARG A 60 39.68 -6.14 -51.32
C ARG A 60 39.43 -4.78 -50.67
N ALA A 61 39.87 -3.69 -51.30
CA ALA A 61 39.63 -2.33 -50.82
C ALA A 61 38.14 -1.98 -50.81
N ALA A 62 37.37 -2.41 -51.82
CA ALA A 62 35.92 -2.24 -51.85
C ALA A 62 35.23 -3.04 -50.73
N ARG A 63 35.65 -4.28 -50.45
CA ARG A 63 35.12 -5.09 -49.34
C ARG A 63 35.42 -4.47 -47.98
N ALA A 64 36.65 -3.99 -47.77
CA ALA A 64 37.05 -3.33 -46.53
C ALA A 64 36.22 -2.05 -46.27
N LYS A 65 35.91 -1.26 -47.31
CA LYS A 65 35.02 -0.09 -47.20
C LYS A 65 33.60 -0.48 -46.82
N LEU A 66 33.05 -1.53 -47.45
CA LEU A 66 31.71 -2.03 -47.11
C LEU A 66 31.65 -2.61 -45.69
N GLU A 67 32.71 -3.29 -45.22
CA GLU A 67 32.79 -3.77 -43.84
C GLU A 67 32.87 -2.61 -42.84
N HIS A 68 33.65 -1.57 -43.14
CA HIS A 68 33.73 -0.37 -42.32
C HIS A 68 32.38 0.37 -42.26
N GLU A 69 31.68 0.54 -43.38
CA GLU A 69 30.33 1.12 -43.42
C GLU A 69 29.32 0.29 -42.62
N LYS A 70 29.41 -1.05 -42.67
CA LYS A 70 28.59 -1.95 -41.83
C LYS A 70 28.90 -1.78 -40.34
N GLN A 71 30.17 -1.61 -39.96
CA GLN A 71 30.56 -1.35 -38.57
C GLN A 71 30.03 0.00 -38.09
N LEU A 72 30.12 1.04 -38.91
CA LEU A 72 29.54 2.36 -38.60
C LEU A 72 28.02 2.29 -38.45
N ALA A 73 27.33 1.55 -39.32
CA ALA A 73 25.88 1.35 -39.23
C ALA A 73 25.50 0.56 -37.96
N ALA A 74 26.27 -0.47 -37.59
CA ALA A 74 26.06 -1.24 -36.37
C ALA A 74 26.28 -0.39 -35.11
N ALA A 75 27.31 0.46 -35.09
CA ALA A 75 27.59 1.37 -33.99
C ALA A 75 26.48 2.42 -33.80
N ARG A 76 25.92 2.96 -34.89
CA ARG A 76 24.77 3.88 -34.84
C ARG A 76 23.52 3.21 -34.25
N LYS A 77 23.19 2.00 -34.71
CA LYS A 77 22.06 1.23 -34.17
C LYS A 77 22.24 0.92 -32.68
N LEU A 78 23.45 0.56 -32.25
CA LEU A 78 23.74 0.33 -30.83
C LEU A 78 23.55 1.60 -30.01
N LYS A 79 24.03 2.76 -30.50
CA LYS A 79 23.84 4.05 -29.84
C LYS A 79 22.35 4.38 -29.68
N GLU A 80 21.57 4.26 -30.75
CA GLU A 80 20.12 4.47 -30.72
C GLU A 80 19.40 3.56 -29.71
N GLN A 81 19.79 2.27 -29.65
CA GLN A 81 19.24 1.33 -28.66
C GLN A 81 19.61 1.70 -27.22
N THR A 82 20.85 2.11 -26.96
CA THR A 82 21.27 2.53 -25.62
C THR A 82 20.59 3.83 -25.18
N GLU A 83 20.37 4.76 -26.09
CA GLU A 83 19.62 5.99 -25.82
C GLU A 83 18.14 5.70 -25.55
N ALA A 84 17.53 4.78 -26.31
CA ALA A 84 16.17 4.34 -26.07
C ALA A 84 16.02 3.65 -24.70
N GLN A 85 16.95 2.78 -24.33
CA GLN A 85 16.98 2.14 -23.01
C GLN A 85 17.19 3.16 -21.88
N ALA A 86 18.08 4.15 -22.07
CA ALA A 86 18.31 5.20 -21.09
C ALA A 86 17.06 6.08 -20.89
N LYS A 87 16.30 6.36 -21.95
CA LYS A 87 15.01 7.06 -21.86
C LYS A 87 13.96 6.22 -21.13
N ALA A 88 13.79 4.96 -21.53
CA ALA A 88 12.86 4.05 -20.86
C ALA A 88 13.14 3.89 -19.36
N ALA A 89 14.42 3.78 -18.97
CA ALA A 89 14.82 3.70 -17.57
C ALA A 89 14.53 4.99 -16.79
N LYS A 90 14.59 6.18 -17.42
CA LYS A 90 14.18 7.44 -16.80
C LYS A 90 12.67 7.51 -16.63
N ASP A 91 11.92 7.14 -17.66
CA ASP A 91 10.46 7.14 -17.61
C ASP A 91 9.92 6.17 -16.54
N GLU A 92 10.56 5.01 -16.36
CA GLU A 92 10.22 4.06 -15.30
C GLU A 92 10.48 4.64 -13.90
N ARG A 93 11.60 5.34 -13.71
CA ARG A 93 11.90 6.03 -12.44
C ARG A 93 10.90 7.13 -12.15
N GLU A 94 10.57 7.97 -13.14
CA GLU A 94 9.58 9.03 -12.96
C GLU A 94 8.19 8.47 -12.60
N ARG A 95 7.78 7.34 -13.20
CA ARG A 95 6.53 6.66 -12.83
C ARG A 95 6.58 6.09 -11.42
N ALA A 96 7.70 5.50 -11.02
CA ALA A 96 7.89 4.99 -9.67
C ALA A 96 7.84 6.12 -8.63
N GLU A 97 8.52 7.24 -8.87
CA GLU A 97 8.51 8.42 -8.00
C GLU A 97 7.10 9.02 -7.88
N ARG A 98 6.34 9.10 -8.98
CA ARG A 98 4.93 9.53 -8.93
C ARG A 98 4.06 8.59 -8.12
N ALA A 99 4.23 7.27 -8.29
CA ALA A 99 3.48 6.28 -7.52
C ALA A 99 3.83 6.33 -6.01
N GLU A 100 5.09 6.56 -5.65
CA GLU A 100 5.51 6.77 -4.27
C GLU A 100 4.94 8.06 -3.68
N ALA A 101 4.92 9.15 -4.45
CA ALA A 101 4.29 10.41 -4.06
C ALA A 101 2.77 10.26 -3.84
N GLU A 102 2.07 9.56 -4.72
CA GLU A 102 0.65 9.27 -4.58
C GLU A 102 0.37 8.38 -3.36
N ALA A 103 1.18 7.33 -3.15
CA ALA A 103 1.04 6.45 -1.99
C ALA A 103 1.28 7.19 -0.67
N THR A 104 2.28 8.06 -0.61
CA THR A 104 2.57 8.87 0.59
C THR A 104 1.47 9.90 0.87
N ALA A 105 0.92 10.55 -0.17
CA ALA A 105 -0.23 11.44 -0.04
C ALA A 105 -1.50 10.70 0.43
N ALA A 106 -1.77 9.51 -0.11
CA ALA A 106 -2.89 8.66 0.31
C ALA A 106 -2.74 8.22 1.78
N LEU A 107 -1.54 7.86 2.21
CA LEU A 107 -1.25 7.52 3.61
C LEU A 107 -1.41 8.72 4.55
N ALA A 108 -1.01 9.92 4.13
CA ALA A 108 -1.22 11.13 4.91
C ALA A 108 -2.72 11.41 5.09
N LYS A 109 -3.49 11.36 4.00
CA LYS A 109 -4.95 11.54 4.03
C LYS A 109 -5.64 10.50 4.93
N ALA A 110 -5.28 9.22 4.82
CA ALA A 110 -5.84 8.18 5.66
C ALA A 110 -5.55 8.39 7.15
N LYS A 111 -4.38 8.94 7.50
CA LYS A 111 -4.05 9.31 8.89
C LYS A 111 -4.88 10.48 9.39
N GLU A 112 -5.10 11.49 8.54
CA GLU A 112 -5.97 12.64 8.87
C GLU A 112 -7.43 12.21 9.07
N ASP A 113 -7.96 11.39 8.17
CA ASP A 113 -9.32 10.85 8.27
C ASP A 113 -9.49 10.02 9.55
N ALA A 114 -8.52 9.15 9.86
CA ALA A 114 -8.53 8.36 11.10
C ALA A 114 -8.43 9.23 12.36
N ALA A 115 -7.68 10.33 12.31
CA ALA A 115 -7.61 11.29 13.43
C ALA A 115 -8.94 12.04 13.60
N ALA A 116 -9.56 12.48 12.50
CA ALA A 116 -10.86 13.14 12.51
C ALA A 116 -11.97 12.22 13.03
N GLU A 117 -11.97 10.94 12.63
CA GLU A 117 -12.95 9.95 13.11
C GLU A 117 -12.79 9.70 14.62
N LYS A 118 -11.56 9.58 15.12
CA LYS A 118 -11.30 9.47 16.56
C LYS A 118 -11.82 10.69 17.33
N GLN A 119 -11.58 11.90 16.83
CA GLN A 119 -12.10 13.11 17.45
C GLN A 119 -13.64 13.14 17.47
N ARG A 120 -14.29 12.71 16.39
CA ARG A 120 -15.76 12.59 16.34
C ARG A 120 -16.26 11.59 17.39
N GLN A 121 -15.71 10.39 17.43
CA GLN A 121 -16.06 9.37 18.41
C GLN A 121 -15.84 9.84 19.85
N GLU A 122 -14.75 10.56 20.13
CA GLU A 122 -14.50 11.15 21.45
C GLU A 122 -15.54 12.20 21.81
N SER A 123 -15.91 13.07 20.86
CA SER A 123 -16.92 14.11 21.08
C SER A 123 -18.31 13.51 21.32
N GLU A 124 -18.69 12.47 20.58
CA GLU A 124 -19.94 11.74 20.77
C GLU A 124 -19.96 11.01 22.11
N ALA A 125 -18.84 10.39 22.49
CA ALA A 125 -18.71 9.75 23.80
C ALA A 125 -18.78 10.77 24.95
N ARG A 126 -18.26 11.99 24.78
CA ARG A 126 -18.41 13.08 25.75
C ARG A 126 -19.87 13.51 25.86
N LYS A 127 -20.55 13.79 24.75
CA LYS A 127 -21.98 14.13 24.72
C LYS A 127 -22.84 13.06 25.38
N ALA A 128 -22.56 11.78 25.11
CA ALA A 128 -23.27 10.67 25.74
C ALA A 128 -23.06 10.61 27.26
N ARG A 129 -21.84 10.91 27.75
CA ARG A 129 -21.55 10.99 29.19
C ARG A 129 -22.26 12.17 29.84
N GLU A 130 -22.26 13.33 29.19
CA GLU A 130 -22.96 14.54 29.65
C GLU A 130 -24.47 14.28 29.73
N ALA A 131 -25.06 13.62 28.73
CA ALA A 131 -26.47 13.23 28.74
C ALA A 131 -26.79 12.29 29.92
N LEU A 132 -25.97 11.26 30.14
CA LEU A 132 -26.15 10.34 31.29
C LEU A 132 -25.95 11.03 32.64
N GLN A 133 -25.06 12.01 32.73
CA GLN A 133 -24.89 12.84 33.93
C GLN A 133 -26.12 13.72 34.16
N ALA A 134 -26.64 14.36 33.11
CA ALA A 134 -27.87 15.13 33.18
C ALA A 134 -29.06 14.27 33.66
N GLU A 135 -29.25 13.09 33.08
CA GLU A 135 -30.26 12.11 33.52
C GLU A 135 -30.11 11.74 35.00
N ALA A 136 -28.88 11.46 35.45
CA ALA A 136 -28.60 11.18 36.86
C ALA A 136 -29.01 12.37 37.76
N THR A 137 -28.64 13.60 37.38
CA THR A 137 -29.00 14.80 38.16
C THR A 137 -30.51 15.06 38.20
N VAL A 138 -31.25 14.74 37.13
CA VAL A 138 -32.70 14.85 37.11
C VAL A 138 -33.31 13.88 38.13
N HIS A 139 -32.91 12.60 38.10
CA HIS A 139 -33.41 11.62 39.05
C HIS A 139 -33.04 11.92 40.51
N GLU A 140 -31.85 12.51 40.75
CA GLU A 140 -31.45 12.97 42.08
C GLU A 140 -32.34 14.13 42.58
N ARG A 141 -32.66 15.09 41.71
CA ARG A 141 -33.57 16.20 42.05
C ARG A 141 -34.99 15.71 42.32
N GLU A 142 -35.49 14.75 41.53
CA GLU A 142 -36.80 14.12 41.72
C GLU A 142 -36.85 13.37 43.06
N ALA A 143 -35.82 12.57 43.38
CA ALA A 143 -35.72 11.89 44.67
C ALA A 143 -35.71 12.87 45.86
N ALA A 144 -34.99 13.99 45.73
CA ALA A 144 -34.96 15.04 46.75
C ALA A 144 -36.32 15.75 46.91
N LYS A 145 -37.09 15.92 45.84
CA LYS A 145 -38.46 16.45 45.90
C LYS A 145 -39.36 15.50 46.71
N TYR A 146 -39.35 14.21 46.41
CA TYR A 146 -40.15 13.22 47.15
C TYR A 146 -39.70 13.07 48.60
N GLU A 147 -38.42 13.27 48.90
CA GLU A 147 -37.93 13.33 50.28
C GLU A 147 -38.52 14.51 51.07
N ARG A 148 -38.66 15.67 50.44
CA ARG A 148 -39.34 16.83 51.05
C ARG A 148 -40.83 16.57 51.24
N GLU A 149 -41.48 15.96 50.27
CA GLU A 149 -42.90 15.57 50.37
C GLU A 149 -43.13 14.54 51.48
N GLU A 150 -42.24 13.56 51.61
CA GLU A 150 -42.25 12.59 52.71
C GLU A 150 -42.10 13.29 54.07
N ALA A 151 -41.14 14.21 54.20
CA ALA A 151 -40.92 14.97 55.43
C ALA A 151 -42.13 15.84 55.80
N ALA A 152 -42.73 16.51 54.81
CA ALA A 152 -43.92 17.34 55.00
C ALA A 152 -45.14 16.51 55.44
N ALA A 153 -45.35 15.34 54.83
CA ALA A 153 -46.43 14.43 55.22
C ALA A 153 -46.21 13.84 56.62
N ARG A 154 -44.96 13.47 56.96
CA ARG A 154 -44.59 13.02 58.32
C ARG A 154 -44.82 14.11 59.37
N ALA A 155 -44.56 15.37 59.05
CA ALA A 155 -44.81 16.50 59.96
C ALA A 155 -46.31 16.75 60.23
N LYS A 156 -47.20 16.38 59.29
CA LYS A 156 -48.66 16.47 59.46
C LYS A 156 -49.25 15.32 60.30
N LEU A 157 -48.57 14.18 60.35
CA LEU A 157 -49.00 12.97 61.04
C LEU A 157 -49.26 13.18 62.55
N PRO A 158 -48.35 13.77 63.35
CA PRO A 158 -48.58 13.96 64.78
C PRO A 158 -49.77 14.88 65.09
N LYS A 159 -49.98 15.93 64.28
CA LYS A 159 -51.16 16.81 64.42
C LYS A 159 -52.46 16.07 64.13
N ALA A 160 -52.47 15.20 63.12
CA ALA A 160 -53.64 14.38 62.80
C ALA A 160 -53.92 13.32 63.88
N GLU A 161 -52.89 12.74 64.50
CA GLU A 161 -53.03 11.80 65.63
C GLU A 161 -53.55 12.49 66.88
N GLU A 162 -53.06 13.70 67.16
CA GLU A 162 -53.56 14.51 68.27
C GLU A 162 -55.03 14.89 68.08
N ASN A 163 -55.42 15.32 66.88
CA ASN A 163 -56.82 15.63 66.55
C ASN A 163 -57.74 14.42 66.70
N LEU A 164 -57.29 13.24 66.24
CA LEU A 164 -58.01 11.98 66.44
C LEU A 164 -58.23 11.71 67.94
N SER A 165 -57.19 11.88 68.76
CA SER A 165 -57.25 11.61 70.20
C SER A 165 -58.20 12.53 70.98
N LYS A 166 -58.37 13.78 70.51
CA LYS A 166 -59.20 14.82 71.14
C LYS A 166 -60.62 14.90 70.56
N SER A 167 -60.92 14.15 69.49
CA SER A 167 -62.21 14.22 68.79
C SER A 167 -63.36 13.47 69.51
N ALA A 168 -64.56 14.02 69.41
CA ALA A 168 -65.80 13.38 69.85
C ALA A 168 -66.05 12.09 69.04
N LYS A 169 -66.79 11.13 69.61
CA LYS A 169 -66.99 9.80 68.98
C LYS A 169 -67.57 9.86 67.56
N GLU A 170 -68.37 10.88 67.25
CA GLU A 170 -69.03 11.08 65.95
C GLU A 170 -68.06 11.58 64.85
N ASP A 171 -67.00 12.32 65.22
CA ASP A 171 -66.03 12.86 64.26
C ASP A 171 -64.84 11.93 63.98
N LYS A 172 -64.69 10.87 64.78
CA LYS A 172 -63.54 9.94 64.72
C LYS A 172 -63.35 9.32 63.34
N GLU A 173 -64.45 8.93 62.69
CA GLU A 173 -64.38 8.32 61.35
C GLU A 173 -63.78 9.28 60.30
N GLY A 174 -64.05 10.58 60.42
CA GLY A 174 -63.47 11.61 59.56
C GLY A 174 -61.96 11.73 59.74
N PHE A 175 -61.50 11.81 60.99
CA PHE A 175 -60.07 11.90 61.32
C PHE A 175 -59.29 10.62 60.98
N GLU A 176 -59.90 9.44 61.11
CA GLU A 176 -59.29 8.18 60.68
C GLU A 176 -59.04 8.13 59.17
N ARG A 177 -59.94 8.68 58.35
CA ARG A 177 -59.73 8.79 56.90
C ARG A 177 -58.54 9.69 56.59
N VAL A 178 -58.45 10.86 57.23
CA VAL A 178 -57.32 11.79 57.08
C VAL A 178 -56.00 11.13 57.46
N LEU A 179 -55.94 10.38 58.57
CA LEU A 179 -54.74 9.62 58.95
C LEU A 179 -54.37 8.54 57.93
N LYS A 180 -55.35 7.82 57.38
CA LYS A 180 -55.12 6.83 56.31
C LYS A 180 -54.58 7.50 55.05
N GLU A 181 -55.09 8.67 54.68
CA GLU A 181 -54.61 9.46 53.54
C GLU A 181 -53.17 9.95 53.74
N ILE A 182 -52.83 10.48 54.92
CA ILE A 182 -51.46 10.90 55.26
C ILE A 182 -50.50 9.70 55.20
N LYS A 183 -50.89 8.56 55.77
CA LYS A 183 -50.08 7.33 55.72
C LYS A 183 -49.89 6.83 54.29
N ARG A 184 -50.94 6.88 53.45
CA ARG A 184 -50.83 6.56 52.00
C ARG A 184 -49.90 7.52 51.27
N ALA A 185 -49.98 8.83 51.54
CA ALA A 185 -49.10 9.83 50.93
C ALA A 185 -47.62 9.56 51.29
N ILE A 186 -47.32 9.20 52.54
CA ILE A 186 -45.96 8.82 52.96
C ILE A 186 -45.48 7.57 52.23
N MET A 187 -46.32 6.55 52.11
CA MET A 187 -45.95 5.32 51.41
C MET A 187 -45.72 5.57 49.91
N SER A 188 -46.55 6.41 49.28
CA SER A 188 -46.38 6.81 47.88
C SER A 188 -45.08 7.59 47.68
N ALA A 189 -44.82 8.59 48.52
CA ALA A 189 -43.59 9.39 48.46
C ALA A 189 -42.33 8.54 48.68
N LYS A 190 -42.38 7.56 49.60
CA LYS A 190 -41.31 6.56 49.78
C LYS A 190 -41.12 5.70 48.53
N GLY A 191 -42.20 5.19 47.95
CA GLY A 191 -42.17 4.38 46.72
C GLY A 191 -41.48 5.13 45.58
N GLU A 192 -41.94 6.35 45.28
CA GLU A 192 -41.34 7.17 44.22
C GLU A 192 -39.90 7.59 44.55
N LYS A 193 -39.58 7.97 45.80
CA LYS A 193 -38.20 8.22 46.23
C LYS A 193 -37.28 7.05 45.93
N THR A 194 -37.69 5.82 46.28
CA THR A 194 -36.87 4.62 46.01
C THR A 194 -36.74 4.33 44.52
N LYS A 195 -37.79 4.55 43.72
CA LYS A 195 -37.77 4.37 42.26
C LYS A 195 -36.78 5.32 41.60
N HIS A 196 -36.83 6.61 41.92
CA HIS A 196 -35.92 7.61 41.37
C HIS A 196 -34.49 7.43 41.88
N ALA A 197 -34.30 7.01 43.15
CA ALA A 197 -32.98 6.66 43.68
C ALA A 197 -32.36 5.45 42.97
N ASN A 198 -33.14 4.39 42.72
CA ASN A 198 -32.70 3.21 41.98
C ASN A 198 -32.39 3.56 40.51
N ALA A 199 -33.17 4.44 39.89
CA ALA A 199 -32.91 4.94 38.54
C ALA A 199 -31.59 5.73 38.47
N ALA A 200 -31.35 6.63 39.42
CA ALA A 200 -30.09 7.38 39.54
C ALA A 200 -28.88 6.45 39.79
N GLU A 201 -29.03 5.42 40.63
CA GLU A 201 -27.97 4.44 40.83
C GLU A 201 -27.70 3.63 39.55
N GLY A 202 -28.76 3.30 38.80
CA GLY A 202 -28.67 2.66 37.49
C GLY A 202 -27.89 3.49 36.47
N THR A 203 -28.18 4.79 36.35
CA THR A 203 -27.47 5.69 35.42
C THR A 203 -26.01 5.92 35.85
N ARG A 204 -25.74 6.08 37.16
CA ARG A 204 -24.37 6.13 37.71
C ARG A 204 -23.58 4.85 37.43
N LYS A 205 -24.21 3.67 37.56
CA LYS A 205 -23.61 2.39 37.19
C LYS A 205 -23.31 2.29 35.70
N LYS A 206 -24.15 2.85 34.81
CA LYS A 206 -23.86 2.91 33.36
C LYS A 206 -22.65 3.81 33.07
N LEU A 207 -22.53 4.95 33.76
CA LEU A 207 -21.35 5.83 33.67
C LEU A 207 -20.05 5.13 34.09
N GLN A 208 -20.08 4.30 35.16
CA GLN A 208 -18.90 3.55 35.61
C GLN A 208 -18.66 2.23 34.84
N GLY A 209 -19.73 1.63 34.30
CA GLY A 209 -19.82 0.21 33.93
C GLY A 209 -19.24 -0.18 32.58
N GLY A 210 -18.99 0.76 31.66
CA GLY A 210 -18.44 0.45 30.33
C GLY A 210 -17.08 -0.25 30.34
N ARG A 211 -16.27 -0.07 31.40
CA ARG A 211 -14.90 -0.61 31.51
C ARG A 211 -14.76 -1.88 32.37
N ARG A 212 -15.58 -2.07 33.42
CA ARG A 212 -15.39 -3.17 34.40
C ARG A 212 -16.12 -4.47 34.03
N SER A 213 -17.34 -4.40 33.49
CA SER A 213 -18.14 -5.60 33.15
C SER A 213 -17.60 -6.32 31.91
N THR A 214 -17.18 -5.57 30.90
CA THR A 214 -16.61 -6.09 29.64
C THR A 214 -15.22 -6.72 29.86
N ARG A 215 -14.39 -6.15 30.75
CA ARG A 215 -13.08 -6.72 31.12
C ARG A 215 -13.23 -8.08 31.82
N ARG A 216 -14.16 -8.20 32.77
CA ARG A 216 -14.42 -9.45 33.51
C ARG A 216 -15.02 -10.54 32.61
N ARG A 217 -15.84 -10.16 31.62
CA ARG A 217 -16.40 -11.10 30.62
C ARG A 217 -15.34 -11.58 29.61
N LYS A 218 -14.43 -10.71 29.17
CA LYS A 218 -13.30 -11.09 28.28
C LYS A 218 -12.32 -12.04 28.96
N THR A 219 -12.00 -11.84 30.24
CA THR A 219 -11.12 -12.76 30.98
C THR A 219 -11.78 -14.11 31.25
N ARG A 220 -13.11 -14.16 31.50
CA ARG A 220 -13.84 -15.43 31.67
C ARG A 220 -13.97 -16.25 30.39
N ARG A 221 -14.02 -15.63 29.21
CA ARG A 221 -14.11 -16.36 27.92
C ARG A 221 -12.74 -16.88 27.43
N ARG A 222 -11.64 -16.33 27.97
CA ARG A 222 -10.26 -16.75 27.66
C ARG A 222 -9.71 -17.81 28.63
N ARG A 223 -10.30 -17.94 29.81
CA ARG A 223 -10.06 -19.05 30.74
C ARG A 223 -11.05 -20.16 30.42
#